data_AF-K2FWL1-F1
#
_entry.id   AF-K2FWL1-F1
#
_cell.length_a   1.000
_cell.length_b   1.000
_cell.length_c   1.000
_cell.angle_alpha   90.00
_cell.angle_beta   90.00
_cell.angle_gamma   90.00
#
_symmetry.space_group_name_H-M   'P 1'
#
loop_
_entity.id
_entity.type
_entity.pdbx_description
1 polymer ?
#
loop_
_entity_poly.entity_id
_entity_poly.type
_entity_poly.pdbx_seq_one_letter_code
_entity_poly.pdbx_strand_id
1 'polypeptide(L)'
;MQEKTIETKTCKHCSASFDITDKDLEFYDKISPIFNSKKYNIPTPTLCPDCRQQRRLAWRNERYLYKRKCDFSWNEIISIYSPDKTNYKIFEQKHWWSDNWNAFDYARNFDFERPFFEQFDELMKSVPRIWLINRNSENSDYCNNVLNEKNSYLTFISWDDENCHYSYTIAFSKDCSDILWGINLQNCYECVKSQNSYGCKYCFNIDNCSESQYLKNCIWVKNSCFCVWLINKEFHILNKTYSKQEYHTIIQSLKNDKDLFLMHLNEFDELQKRIPVKSNVKINSEKSIWDYLLNTFNCVNCFDISDWKDSKYSYDCVNVVDIHDSYLSWTFDQSNPSQFIYEAENLVDVYSVVFSSTFWSWKYSFYSDSCFSSSNLFG
;
A
#
# COMPACT_ATOMS: atom_id res chain seq x y z
N MET A 1 -21.58 14.58 -14.62
CA MET A 1 -22.59 15.65 -14.90
C MET A 1 -22.46 16.71 -13.79
N GLN A 2 -23.36 17.68 -13.67
CA GLN A 2 -23.44 18.51 -12.45
C GLN A 2 -24.33 17.78 -11.44
N GLU A 3 -23.82 17.55 -10.22
CA GLU A 3 -24.60 16.95 -9.13
C GLU A 3 -25.66 17.92 -8.59
N LYS A 4 -26.72 17.38 -7.99
CA LYS A 4 -27.81 18.14 -7.38
C LYS A 4 -27.98 17.75 -5.91
N THR A 5 -27.85 18.72 -5.00
CA THR A 5 -28.19 18.53 -3.57
C THR A 5 -29.66 18.13 -3.40
N ILE A 6 -29.91 17.10 -2.59
CA ILE A 6 -31.24 16.58 -2.24
C ILE A 6 -31.58 16.83 -0.77
N GLU A 7 -30.58 16.74 0.13
CA GLU A 7 -30.72 16.95 1.57
C GLU A 7 -29.44 17.61 2.12
N THR A 8 -29.56 18.52 3.09
CA THR A 8 -28.43 19.02 3.89
C THR A 8 -28.62 18.55 5.34
N LYS A 9 -27.60 17.93 5.91
CA LYS A 9 -27.63 17.29 7.23
C LYS A 9 -26.66 17.93 8.23
N THR A 10 -26.93 17.72 9.52
CA THR A 10 -26.02 18.07 10.63
C THR A 10 -25.29 16.82 11.13
N CYS A 11 -23.96 16.88 11.26
CA CYS A 11 -23.13 15.79 11.77
C CYS A 11 -23.38 15.52 13.26
N LYS A 12 -23.66 14.26 13.61
CA LYS A 12 -23.91 13.85 15.01
C LYS A 12 -22.69 13.92 15.94
N HIS A 13 -21.48 14.08 15.41
CA HIS A 13 -20.25 14.14 16.21
C HIS A 13 -19.71 15.57 16.37
N CYS A 14 -19.59 16.34 15.29
CA CYS A 14 -18.99 17.68 15.28
C CYS A 14 -19.96 18.83 14.99
N SER A 15 -21.26 18.54 14.81
CA SER A 15 -22.31 19.52 14.46
C SER A 15 -22.12 20.28 13.13
N ALA A 16 -21.11 19.94 12.32
CA ALA A 16 -20.91 20.53 10.99
C ALA A 16 -22.04 20.14 10.02
N SER A 17 -22.42 21.07 9.14
CA SER A 17 -23.33 20.82 8.02
C SER A 17 -22.63 20.06 6.88
N PHE A 18 -23.30 19.08 6.29
CA PHE A 18 -22.83 18.36 5.10
C PHE A 18 -24.01 18.00 4.18
N ASP A 19 -23.78 18.00 2.87
CA ASP A 19 -24.80 17.72 1.87
C ASP A 19 -24.89 16.23 1.50
N ILE A 20 -26.05 15.85 0.99
CA ILE A 20 -26.35 14.60 0.29
C ILE A 20 -26.84 14.97 -1.12
N THR A 21 -26.18 14.46 -2.16
CA THR A 21 -26.55 14.71 -3.56
C THR A 21 -27.36 13.57 -4.17
N ASP A 22 -27.92 13.82 -5.36
CA ASP A 22 -28.51 12.82 -6.22
C ASP A 22 -27.55 11.66 -6.51
N LYS A 23 -26.25 11.95 -6.69
CA LYS A 23 -25.22 10.92 -6.88
C LYS A 23 -24.88 10.15 -5.62
N ASP A 24 -24.96 10.77 -4.45
CA ASP A 24 -24.84 10.03 -3.18
C ASP A 24 -26.02 9.06 -3.00
N LEU A 25 -27.24 9.46 -3.40
CA LEU A 25 -28.42 8.58 -3.37
C LEU A 25 -28.38 7.47 -4.43
N GLU A 26 -27.98 7.77 -5.66
CA GLU A 26 -27.75 6.76 -6.71
C GLU A 26 -26.70 5.73 -6.26
N PHE A 27 -25.63 6.19 -5.60
CA PHE A 27 -24.60 5.32 -5.03
C PHE A 27 -25.16 4.42 -3.91
N TYR A 28 -25.80 4.99 -2.88
CA TYR A 28 -26.33 4.19 -1.77
C TYR A 28 -27.41 3.20 -2.23
N ASP A 29 -28.24 3.55 -3.22
CA ASP A 29 -29.16 2.59 -3.84
C ASP A 29 -28.42 1.49 -4.62
N LYS A 30 -27.40 1.84 -5.42
CA LYS A 30 -26.57 0.90 -6.19
C LYS A 30 -25.90 -0.17 -5.31
N ILE A 31 -25.46 0.17 -4.10
CA ILE A 31 -24.73 -0.74 -3.19
C ILE A 31 -25.58 -1.40 -2.09
N SER A 32 -26.90 -1.16 -2.07
CA SER A 32 -27.79 -1.68 -1.02
C SER A 32 -28.06 -3.20 -1.15
N PRO A 33 -27.90 -4.00 -0.07
CA PRO A 33 -28.03 -5.46 -0.12
C PRO A 33 -29.44 -5.95 -0.44
N ILE A 34 -29.53 -7.18 -0.97
CA ILE A 34 -30.79 -7.86 -1.29
C ILE A 34 -30.80 -9.23 -0.63
N PHE A 35 -31.79 -9.49 0.23
CA PHE A 35 -32.02 -10.79 0.87
C PHE A 35 -33.44 -11.26 0.57
N ASN A 36 -33.62 -12.52 0.17
CA ASN A 36 -34.93 -13.12 -0.17
C ASN A 36 -35.78 -12.24 -1.11
N SER A 37 -35.16 -11.75 -2.19
CA SER A 37 -35.76 -10.83 -3.19
C SER A 37 -36.23 -9.47 -2.64
N LYS A 38 -35.92 -9.12 -1.39
CA LYS A 38 -36.18 -7.82 -0.78
C LYS A 38 -34.89 -7.01 -0.70
N LYS A 39 -34.90 -5.77 -1.19
CA LYS A 39 -33.81 -4.80 -1.04
C LYS A 39 -33.85 -4.15 0.34
N TYR A 40 -32.68 -3.94 0.94
CA TYR A 40 -32.48 -3.34 2.26
C TYR A 40 -31.65 -2.07 2.07
N ASN A 41 -32.33 -0.92 1.99
CA ASN A 41 -31.68 0.33 1.61
C ASN A 41 -30.68 0.81 2.68
N ILE A 42 -29.45 1.10 2.27
CA ILE A 42 -28.42 1.70 3.11
C ILE A 42 -28.82 3.15 3.42
N PRO A 43 -28.89 3.56 4.71
CA PRO A 43 -29.29 4.90 5.08
C PRO A 43 -28.19 5.92 4.77
N THR A 44 -28.58 7.12 4.33
CA THR A 44 -27.66 8.24 4.14
C THR A 44 -26.97 8.61 5.46
N PRO A 45 -25.67 8.98 5.44
CA PRO A 45 -24.83 9.06 6.63
C PRO A 45 -25.34 10.04 7.70
N THR A 46 -24.83 9.87 8.93
CA THR A 46 -25.10 10.74 10.09
C THR A 46 -23.85 11.43 10.63
N LEU A 47 -22.70 11.19 9.99
CA LEU A 47 -21.41 11.80 10.26
C LEU A 47 -20.91 12.49 8.98
N CYS A 48 -20.25 13.64 9.11
CA CYS A 48 -19.49 14.25 8.02
C CYS A 48 -18.25 13.41 7.66
N PRO A 49 -17.64 13.61 6.48
CA PRO A 49 -16.53 12.78 5.98
C PRO A 49 -15.37 12.61 6.95
N ASP A 50 -14.88 13.71 7.55
CA ASP A 50 -13.73 13.72 8.46
C ASP A 50 -13.95 12.79 9.67
N CYS A 51 -15.17 12.79 10.22
CA CYS A 51 -15.56 11.93 11.33
C CYS A 51 -15.68 10.45 10.92
N ARG A 52 -15.94 10.15 9.63
CA ARG A 52 -15.86 8.77 9.10
C ARG A 52 -14.39 8.34 8.95
N GLN A 53 -13.51 9.24 8.47
CA GLN A 53 -12.08 8.94 8.31
C GLN A 53 -11.39 8.62 9.65
N GLN A 54 -11.63 9.42 10.69
CA GLN A 54 -11.08 9.18 12.03
C GLN A 54 -11.50 7.80 12.59
N ARG A 55 -12.71 7.33 12.27
CA ARG A 55 -13.22 6.01 12.68
C ARG A 55 -12.47 4.85 12.03
N ARG A 56 -12.03 4.97 10.77
CA ARG A 56 -11.25 3.93 10.07
C ARG A 56 -9.86 3.75 10.67
N LEU A 57 -9.15 4.87 10.88
CA LEU A 57 -7.76 4.87 11.35
C LEU A 57 -7.56 4.23 12.73
N ALA A 58 -8.62 4.10 13.54
CA ALA A 58 -8.58 3.46 14.85
C ALA A 58 -8.26 1.94 14.84
N TRP A 59 -8.27 1.28 13.67
CA TRP A 59 -8.16 -0.18 13.54
C TRP A 59 -6.77 -0.69 13.10
N ARG A 60 -5.83 0.17 12.69
CA ARG A 60 -4.52 -0.21 12.12
C ARG A 60 -3.36 0.18 13.05
N ASN A 61 -2.53 -0.80 13.46
CA ASN A 61 -1.20 -0.55 14.03
C ASN A 61 -0.13 -1.13 13.11
N GLU A 62 0.66 -0.24 12.51
CA GLU A 62 1.71 -0.59 11.55
C GLU A 62 3.10 -0.67 12.20
N ARG A 63 3.40 0.21 13.17
CA ARG A 63 4.77 0.55 13.61
C ARG A 63 5.07 0.33 15.09
N TYR A 64 4.06 0.18 15.95
CA TYR A 64 4.29 -0.02 17.39
C TYR A 64 4.38 -1.51 17.72
N LEU A 65 5.61 -1.99 17.90
CA LEU A 65 5.91 -3.37 18.27
C LEU A 65 6.18 -3.48 19.78
N TYR A 66 5.48 -4.40 20.44
CA TYR A 66 5.52 -4.62 21.87
C TYR A 66 6.08 -6.01 22.20
N LYS A 67 6.96 -6.09 23.21
CA LYS A 67 7.25 -7.36 23.89
C LYS A 67 6.05 -7.74 24.75
N ARG A 68 5.48 -8.93 24.50
CA ARG A 68 4.45 -9.56 25.35
C ARG A 68 4.70 -11.05 25.46
N LYS A 69 3.84 -11.76 26.21
CA LYS A 69 3.75 -13.23 26.10
C LYS A 69 2.71 -13.64 25.06
N CYS A 70 2.96 -14.77 24.41
CA CYS A 70 1.96 -15.47 23.63
C CYS A 70 0.92 -16.11 24.57
N ASP A 71 -0.36 -15.86 24.33
CA ASP A 71 -1.45 -16.39 25.16
C ASP A 71 -1.78 -17.87 24.87
N PHE A 72 -1.08 -18.50 23.92
CA PHE A 72 -1.09 -19.95 23.69
C PHE A 72 0.10 -20.67 24.38
N SER A 73 1.31 -20.11 24.24
CA SER A 73 2.58 -20.82 24.53
C SER A 73 3.41 -20.22 25.66
N TRP A 74 3.05 -19.05 26.19
CA TRP A 74 3.78 -18.28 27.21
C TRP A 74 5.21 -17.83 26.85
N ASN A 75 5.68 -18.11 25.64
CA ASN A 75 6.91 -17.56 25.05
C ASN A 75 6.88 -16.03 25.04
N GLU A 76 8.04 -15.38 25.15
CA GLU A 76 8.17 -13.95 24.83
C GLU A 76 8.09 -13.77 23.30
N ILE A 77 7.29 -12.80 22.87
CA ILE A 77 6.99 -12.53 21.46
C ILE A 77 6.91 -11.02 21.18
N ILE A 78 7.09 -10.64 19.90
CA ILE A 78 6.95 -9.27 19.40
C ILE A 78 5.57 -9.12 18.75
N SER A 79 4.76 -8.12 19.12
CA SER A 79 3.39 -8.01 18.62
C SER A 79 2.92 -6.58 18.41
N ILE A 80 1.96 -6.37 17.50
CA ILE A 80 1.21 -5.11 17.35
C ILE A 80 0.23 -4.84 18.52
N TYR A 81 0.07 -5.77 19.47
CA TYR A 81 -0.85 -5.65 20.60
C TYR A 81 -0.11 -5.42 21.93
N SER A 82 -0.27 -4.22 22.51
CA SER A 82 0.30 -3.84 23.81
C SER A 82 -0.08 -4.81 24.95
N PRO A 83 0.83 -5.11 25.90
CA PRO A 83 0.57 -6.02 27.02
C PRO A 83 -0.49 -5.52 28.02
N ASP A 84 -0.88 -4.23 27.99
CA ASP A 84 -2.00 -3.72 28.79
C ASP A 84 -3.38 -4.19 28.25
N LYS A 85 -3.44 -4.72 27.02
CA LYS A 85 -4.68 -5.22 26.40
C LYS A 85 -4.93 -6.68 26.78
N THR A 86 -5.16 -6.92 28.07
CA THR A 86 -5.40 -8.25 28.67
C THR A 86 -6.71 -8.92 28.24
N ASN A 87 -7.65 -8.17 27.67
CA ASN A 87 -8.96 -8.67 27.22
C ASN A 87 -8.93 -9.33 25.83
N TYR A 88 -7.75 -9.55 25.23
CA TYR A 88 -7.57 -10.23 23.94
C TYR A 88 -6.48 -11.30 24.04
N LYS A 89 -6.75 -12.49 23.50
CA LYS A 89 -5.76 -13.58 23.38
C LYS A 89 -4.91 -13.34 22.13
N ILE A 90 -3.59 -13.27 22.25
CA ILE A 90 -2.68 -13.02 21.13
C ILE A 90 -1.80 -14.25 20.88
N PHE A 91 -1.87 -14.81 19.67
CA PHE A 91 -1.15 -16.02 19.28
C PHE A 91 -0.02 -15.69 18.29
N GLU A 92 1.16 -16.28 18.53
CA GLU A 92 2.29 -16.23 17.59
C GLU A 92 2.02 -17.03 16.31
N GLN A 93 2.74 -16.68 15.24
CA GLN A 93 2.60 -17.23 13.88
C GLN A 93 2.38 -18.74 13.85
N LYS A 94 3.28 -19.48 14.52
CA LYS A 94 3.30 -20.95 14.52
C LYS A 94 2.11 -21.62 15.20
N HIS A 95 1.37 -20.89 16.03
CA HIS A 95 0.17 -21.40 16.70
C HIS A 95 -1.11 -20.92 16.02
N TRP A 96 -1.14 -19.67 15.56
CA TRP A 96 -2.27 -19.13 14.79
C TRP A 96 -2.59 -19.98 13.54
N TRP A 97 -1.58 -20.36 12.76
CA TRP A 97 -1.74 -21.20 11.56
C TRP A 97 -1.68 -22.71 11.81
N SER A 98 -1.98 -23.17 13.03
CA SER A 98 -1.93 -24.59 13.39
C SER A 98 -3.28 -25.11 13.88
N ASP A 99 -3.55 -26.40 13.66
CA ASP A 99 -4.80 -27.09 14.04
C ASP A 99 -4.98 -27.28 15.58
N ASN A 100 -4.23 -26.55 16.41
CA ASN A 100 -4.24 -26.68 17.86
C ASN A 100 -5.30 -25.80 18.57
N TRP A 101 -6.17 -25.11 17.82
CA TRP A 101 -7.29 -24.32 18.33
C TRP A 101 -8.44 -24.34 17.31
N ASN A 102 -9.70 -24.22 17.77
CA ASN A 102 -10.87 -24.44 16.91
C ASN A 102 -11.83 -23.24 16.91
N ALA A 103 -12.39 -22.93 15.74
CA ALA A 103 -13.41 -21.89 15.60
C ALA A 103 -14.71 -22.20 16.38
N PHE A 104 -14.99 -23.47 16.63
CA PHE A 104 -16.13 -23.89 17.46
C PHE A 104 -15.94 -23.58 18.96
N ASP A 105 -14.71 -23.32 19.43
CA ASP A 105 -14.42 -23.04 20.86
C ASP A 105 -14.96 -21.68 21.34
N TYR A 106 -15.30 -20.78 20.41
CA TYR A 106 -15.88 -19.45 20.67
C TYR A 106 -17.20 -19.20 19.93
N ALA A 107 -17.69 -20.20 19.19
CA ALA A 107 -18.97 -20.13 18.49
C ALA A 107 -20.14 -20.00 19.47
N ARG A 108 -21.15 -19.22 19.09
CA ARG A 108 -22.30 -18.88 19.92
C ARG A 108 -23.55 -18.64 19.07
N ASN A 109 -24.72 -18.93 19.65
CA ASN A 109 -25.99 -18.54 19.04
C ASN A 109 -26.17 -17.02 19.16
N PHE A 110 -26.87 -16.41 18.20
CA PHE A 110 -27.30 -15.02 18.30
C PHE A 110 -28.55 -14.89 19.18
N ASP A 111 -28.52 -13.98 20.13
CA ASP A 111 -29.64 -13.63 21.01
C ASP A 111 -30.39 -12.43 20.43
N PHE A 112 -31.65 -12.64 20.02
CA PHE A 112 -32.49 -11.61 19.43
C PHE A 112 -33.09 -10.64 20.46
N GLU A 113 -33.04 -10.96 21.76
CA GLU A 113 -33.49 -10.06 22.84
C GLU A 113 -32.37 -9.09 23.27
N ARG A 114 -31.14 -9.28 22.76
CA ARG A 114 -29.96 -8.46 23.11
C ARG A 114 -29.47 -7.56 21.96
N PRO A 115 -28.86 -6.40 22.27
CA PRO A 115 -28.19 -5.58 21.27
C PRO A 115 -27.05 -6.33 20.54
N PHE A 116 -26.95 -6.15 19.22
CA PHE A 116 -25.92 -6.78 18.38
C PHE A 116 -24.49 -6.44 18.84
N PHE A 117 -24.20 -5.18 19.15
CA PHE A 117 -22.84 -4.71 19.43
C PHE A 117 -22.25 -5.25 20.73
N GLU A 118 -23.07 -5.59 21.73
CA GLU A 118 -22.58 -6.25 22.96
C GLU A 118 -22.10 -7.67 22.65
N GLN A 119 -22.91 -8.44 21.94
CA GLN A 119 -22.61 -9.81 21.54
C GLN A 119 -21.36 -9.87 20.64
N PHE A 120 -21.17 -8.85 19.79
CA PHE A 120 -20.00 -8.70 18.93
C PHE A 120 -18.72 -8.36 19.71
N ASP A 121 -18.78 -7.48 20.71
CA ASP A 121 -17.64 -7.18 21.60
C ASP A 121 -17.23 -8.41 22.45
N GLU A 122 -18.21 -9.15 22.98
CA GLU A 122 -17.98 -10.42 23.68
C GLU A 122 -17.38 -11.51 22.76
N LEU A 123 -17.66 -11.47 21.46
CA LEU A 123 -17.04 -12.34 20.47
C LEU A 123 -15.59 -11.90 20.23
N MET A 124 -15.36 -10.63 19.91
CA MET A 124 -14.06 -10.02 19.57
C MET A 124 -12.98 -10.16 20.65
N LYS A 125 -13.37 -10.36 21.92
CA LYS A 125 -12.47 -10.66 23.06
C LYS A 125 -12.18 -12.16 23.21
N SER A 126 -13.09 -13.02 22.77
CA SER A 126 -13.00 -14.48 22.90
C SER A 126 -12.20 -15.14 21.78
N VAL A 127 -12.30 -14.58 20.57
CA VAL A 127 -11.53 -14.98 19.38
C VAL A 127 -10.06 -14.55 19.57
N PRO A 128 -9.06 -15.44 19.39
CA PRO A 128 -7.67 -15.03 19.44
C PRO A 128 -7.28 -14.14 18.25
N ARG A 129 -6.09 -13.53 18.30
CA ARG A 129 -5.58 -12.64 17.26
C ARG A 129 -4.14 -12.98 16.91
N ILE A 130 -3.80 -12.90 15.62
CA ILE A 130 -2.42 -13.08 15.14
C ILE A 130 -1.51 -11.95 15.68
N TRP A 131 -0.31 -12.31 16.14
CA TRP A 131 0.64 -11.39 16.77
C TRP A 131 1.14 -10.23 15.88
N LEU A 132 1.33 -10.49 14.58
CA LEU A 132 1.86 -9.64 13.51
C LEU A 132 1.17 -10.02 12.20
N ILE A 133 1.06 -9.11 11.24
CA ILE A 133 0.53 -9.41 9.90
C ILE A 133 1.72 -9.80 9.01
N ASN A 134 2.03 -11.09 9.00
CA ASN A 134 3.18 -11.66 8.29
C ASN A 134 2.72 -12.97 7.60
N ARG A 135 3.18 -13.27 6.39
CA ARG A 135 2.83 -14.51 5.68
C ARG A 135 4.02 -15.11 4.93
N ASN A 136 4.19 -16.43 5.06
CA ASN A 136 5.22 -17.24 4.40
C ASN A 136 6.69 -16.82 4.67
N SER A 137 6.98 -16.14 5.79
CA SER A 137 8.31 -15.61 6.03
C SER A 137 9.24 -16.53 6.82
N GLU A 138 10.54 -16.44 6.56
CA GLU A 138 11.62 -17.13 7.25
C GLU A 138 12.61 -16.11 7.85
N ASN A 139 13.03 -16.32 9.10
CA ASN A 139 14.06 -15.49 9.77
C ASN A 139 13.79 -13.97 9.69
N SER A 140 12.52 -13.56 9.92
CA SER A 140 12.02 -12.20 9.67
C SER A 140 11.03 -11.72 10.76
N ASP A 141 11.28 -12.09 12.02
CA ASP A 141 10.36 -11.95 13.18
C ASP A 141 9.98 -10.50 13.57
N TYR A 142 10.59 -9.50 12.93
CA TYR A 142 10.34 -8.07 13.19
C TYR A 142 9.57 -7.38 12.05
N CYS A 143 9.26 -8.09 10.96
CA CYS A 143 8.56 -7.52 9.80
C CYS A 143 7.04 -7.69 9.90
N ASN A 144 6.29 -6.61 9.62
CA ASN A 144 4.83 -6.52 9.71
C ASN A 144 4.27 -5.91 8.42
N ASN A 145 3.10 -6.39 7.99
CA ASN A 145 2.53 -6.19 6.66
C ASN A 145 3.45 -6.69 5.52
N VAL A 146 3.94 -7.94 5.62
CA VAL A 146 4.86 -8.54 4.62
C VAL A 146 4.43 -9.92 4.12
N LEU A 147 4.85 -10.27 2.89
CA LEU A 147 4.55 -11.53 2.22
C LEU A 147 5.80 -12.15 1.56
N ASN A 148 6.04 -13.43 1.83
CA ASN A 148 7.17 -14.23 1.29
C ASN A 148 8.56 -13.63 1.66
N GLU A 149 8.72 -13.13 2.89
CA GLU A 149 9.93 -12.43 3.31
C GLU A 149 11.03 -13.39 3.84
N LYS A 150 12.28 -13.27 3.42
CA LYS A 150 13.35 -14.19 3.87
C LYS A 150 14.65 -13.48 4.30
N ASN A 151 15.10 -13.79 5.52
CA ASN A 151 16.30 -13.21 6.16
C ASN A 151 16.26 -11.68 6.32
N SER A 152 15.07 -11.10 6.53
CA SER A 152 14.88 -9.65 6.49
C SER A 152 14.66 -9.04 7.88
N TYR A 153 14.89 -7.73 8.00
CA TYR A 153 14.82 -7.06 9.30
C TYR A 153 14.20 -5.67 9.22
N LEU A 154 13.09 -5.49 9.95
CA LEU A 154 12.33 -4.24 10.09
C LEU A 154 11.96 -3.58 8.75
N THR A 155 11.44 -4.38 7.82
CA THR A 155 10.85 -3.93 6.56
C THR A 155 9.32 -3.99 6.65
N PHE A 156 8.62 -2.99 6.10
CA PHE A 156 7.17 -2.79 6.28
C PHE A 156 6.46 -2.44 4.96
N ILE A 157 5.86 -3.44 4.32
CA ILE A 157 5.18 -3.46 3.00
C ILE A 157 6.11 -3.90 1.84
N SER A 158 6.51 -5.18 1.89
CA SER A 158 7.40 -5.86 0.93
C SER A 158 6.80 -7.18 0.41
N TRP A 159 7.29 -7.67 -0.73
CA TRP A 159 6.67 -8.77 -1.48
C TRP A 159 7.70 -9.61 -2.24
N ASP A 160 7.90 -10.86 -1.79
CA ASP A 160 8.79 -11.86 -2.43
C ASP A 160 10.26 -11.40 -2.46
N ASP A 161 10.74 -10.96 -1.29
CA ASP A 161 12.05 -10.35 -1.09
C ASP A 161 12.98 -11.20 -0.18
N GLU A 162 14.24 -11.34 -0.59
CA GLU A 162 15.27 -12.13 0.10
C GLU A 162 16.49 -11.25 0.46
N ASN A 163 16.93 -11.33 1.72
CA ASN A 163 18.05 -10.58 2.31
C ASN A 163 17.84 -9.05 2.36
N CYS A 164 16.62 -8.57 2.66
CA CYS A 164 16.27 -7.15 2.64
C CYS A 164 16.16 -6.50 4.03
N HIS A 165 16.62 -5.26 4.18
CA HIS A 165 16.71 -4.59 5.49
C HIS A 165 16.14 -3.16 5.45
N TYR A 166 15.60 -2.70 6.58
CA TYR A 166 15.25 -1.30 6.88
C TYR A 166 14.35 -0.57 5.86
N SER A 167 13.47 -1.29 5.15
CA SER A 167 12.77 -0.77 3.97
C SER A 167 11.25 -0.54 4.18
N TYR A 168 10.61 0.22 3.27
CA TYR A 168 9.16 0.53 3.34
C TYR A 168 8.38 0.18 2.06
N THR A 169 9.03 -0.03 0.92
CA THR A 169 8.43 -0.77 -0.20
C THR A 169 9.51 -1.39 -1.08
N ILE A 170 9.36 -2.68 -1.38
CA ILE A 170 10.13 -3.45 -2.36
C ILE A 170 9.17 -4.52 -2.96
N ALA A 171 9.41 -4.96 -4.19
CA ALA A 171 8.81 -6.19 -4.71
C ALA A 171 9.77 -6.94 -5.67
N PHE A 172 9.89 -8.25 -5.47
CA PHE A 172 10.69 -9.19 -6.28
C PHE A 172 12.20 -8.88 -6.34
N SER A 173 12.87 -8.72 -5.19
CA SER A 173 14.31 -8.42 -5.13
C SER A 173 15.16 -9.55 -4.53
N LYS A 174 16.42 -9.61 -4.99
CA LYS A 174 17.48 -10.42 -4.39
C LYS A 174 18.75 -9.60 -4.21
N ASP A 175 19.38 -9.75 -3.05
CA ASP A 175 20.65 -9.14 -2.67
C ASP A 175 20.68 -7.62 -2.91
N CYS A 176 19.71 -6.93 -2.32
CA CYS A 176 19.59 -5.46 -2.35
C CYS A 176 19.79 -4.90 -0.93
N SER A 177 20.66 -3.91 -0.80
CA SER A 177 20.84 -3.14 0.44
C SER A 177 20.42 -1.69 0.21
N ASP A 178 19.59 -1.23 1.13
CA ASP A 178 19.30 0.17 1.44
C ASP A 178 18.60 0.96 0.31
N ILE A 179 17.42 0.40 -0.02
CA ILE A 179 16.20 1.17 -0.32
C ILE A 179 16.15 1.77 -1.75
N LEU A 180 15.00 2.37 -2.03
CA LEU A 180 14.20 2.12 -3.21
C LEU A 180 13.14 3.21 -3.40
N TRP A 181 12.42 3.14 -4.52
CA TRP A 181 11.00 2.76 -4.49
C TRP A 181 10.72 2.10 -5.84
N GLY A 182 10.30 0.84 -5.87
CA GLY A 182 10.74 0.01 -6.99
C GLY A 182 10.33 -1.44 -6.98
N ILE A 183 10.59 -2.06 -8.13
CA ILE A 183 10.02 -3.32 -8.58
C ILE A 183 11.07 -4.01 -9.47
N ASN A 184 11.32 -5.30 -9.24
CA ASN A 184 12.23 -6.14 -10.03
C ASN A 184 13.64 -5.52 -10.17
N LEU A 185 14.38 -5.48 -9.04
CA LEU A 185 15.79 -5.10 -9.01
C LEU A 185 16.69 -6.28 -8.65
N GLN A 186 17.89 -6.29 -9.22
CA GLN A 186 18.89 -7.32 -8.99
C GLN A 186 20.30 -6.70 -8.89
N ASN A 187 21.07 -7.03 -7.84
CA ASN A 187 22.42 -6.50 -7.60
C ASN A 187 22.46 -4.96 -7.66
N CYS A 188 21.48 -4.30 -7.03
CA CYS A 188 21.35 -2.85 -6.98
C CYS A 188 21.66 -2.30 -5.58
N TYR A 189 22.18 -1.08 -5.51
CA TYR A 189 22.63 -0.46 -4.26
C TYR A 189 22.45 1.06 -4.30
N GLU A 190 21.88 1.67 -3.25
CA GLU A 190 21.64 3.12 -3.16
C GLU A 190 20.80 3.64 -4.35
N CYS A 191 19.57 3.12 -4.51
CA CYS A 191 18.79 3.22 -5.77
C CYS A 191 17.36 3.78 -5.60
N VAL A 192 17.24 5.06 -5.26
CA VAL A 192 15.96 5.76 -5.00
C VAL A 192 15.10 5.88 -6.26
N LYS A 193 13.83 5.43 -6.19
CA LYS A 193 12.87 5.34 -7.31
C LYS A 193 13.47 4.61 -8.54
N SER A 194 13.40 3.28 -8.56
CA SER A 194 14.09 2.46 -9.57
C SER A 194 13.27 1.23 -10.00
N GLN A 195 13.15 0.97 -11.30
CA GLN A 195 12.36 -0.16 -11.84
C GLN A 195 13.14 -0.97 -12.88
N ASN A 196 12.89 -2.29 -12.92
CA ASN A 196 13.36 -3.22 -13.97
C ASN A 196 14.86 -3.09 -14.30
N SER A 197 15.71 -2.95 -13.28
CA SER A 197 17.11 -2.57 -13.46
C SER A 197 18.09 -3.52 -12.78
N TYR A 198 19.27 -3.70 -13.40
CA TYR A 198 20.27 -4.71 -13.02
C TYR A 198 21.67 -4.11 -12.85
N GLY A 199 22.34 -4.39 -11.73
CA GLY A 199 23.72 -3.92 -11.52
C GLY A 199 23.84 -2.40 -11.39
N CYS A 200 22.79 -1.70 -10.96
CA CYS A 200 22.74 -0.24 -10.88
C CYS A 200 23.13 0.28 -9.49
N LYS A 201 23.92 1.37 -9.43
CA LYS A 201 24.48 1.90 -8.17
C LYS A 201 24.41 3.43 -8.06
N TYR A 202 23.99 3.94 -6.89
CA TYR A 202 23.87 5.38 -6.63
C TYR A 202 22.97 6.09 -7.66
N CYS A 203 21.79 5.51 -7.92
CA CYS A 203 20.88 5.95 -8.99
C CYS A 203 19.62 6.59 -8.42
N PHE A 204 19.04 7.54 -9.18
CA PHE A 204 17.82 8.24 -8.80
C PHE A 204 16.84 8.35 -9.98
N ASN A 205 15.61 7.85 -9.82
CA ASN A 205 14.56 7.87 -10.84
C ASN A 205 15.04 7.20 -12.16
N ILE A 206 15.23 5.88 -12.13
CA ILE A 206 15.70 5.09 -13.29
C ILE A 206 14.72 3.98 -13.68
N ASP A 207 14.67 3.68 -14.98
CA ASP A 207 13.84 2.61 -15.53
C ASP A 207 14.60 1.82 -16.62
N ASN A 208 14.47 0.50 -16.61
CA ASN A 208 15.04 -0.42 -17.60
C ASN A 208 16.57 -0.23 -17.83
N CYS A 209 17.33 0.10 -16.79
CA CYS A 209 18.76 0.40 -16.88
C CYS A 209 19.65 -0.79 -16.46
N SER A 210 20.89 -0.86 -16.96
CA SER A 210 21.81 -1.95 -16.60
C SER A 210 23.29 -1.56 -16.53
N GLU A 211 24.06 -2.17 -15.61
CA GLU A 211 25.53 -2.05 -15.53
C GLU A 211 26.00 -0.58 -15.54
N SER A 212 25.35 0.24 -14.71
CA SER A 212 25.49 1.71 -14.74
C SER A 212 25.44 2.32 -13.35
N GLN A 213 26.08 3.47 -13.16
CA GLN A 213 26.23 4.11 -11.85
C GLN A 213 26.08 5.63 -11.91
N TYR A 214 25.60 6.27 -10.85
CA TYR A 214 25.35 7.73 -10.83
C TYR A 214 24.46 8.17 -12.01
N LEU A 215 23.27 7.56 -12.13
CA LEU A 215 22.26 7.94 -13.13
C LEU A 215 21.13 8.76 -12.50
N LYS A 216 20.61 9.76 -13.22
CA LYS A 216 19.44 10.54 -12.77
C LYS A 216 18.40 10.80 -13.87
N ASN A 217 17.15 10.34 -13.68
CA ASN A 217 16.07 10.44 -14.68
C ASN A 217 16.42 9.74 -16.01
N CYS A 218 16.94 8.52 -15.96
CA CYS A 218 17.46 7.78 -17.14
C CYS A 218 16.59 6.56 -17.48
N ILE A 219 16.40 6.29 -18.77
CA ILE A 219 15.53 5.21 -19.27
C ILE A 219 16.25 4.40 -20.38
N TRP A 220 16.26 3.08 -20.29
CA TRP A 220 16.98 2.20 -21.23
C TRP A 220 18.47 2.57 -21.38
N VAL A 221 19.13 2.92 -20.28
CA VAL A 221 20.57 3.28 -20.26
C VAL A 221 21.41 2.09 -19.81
N LYS A 222 22.47 1.81 -20.56
CA LYS A 222 23.39 0.70 -20.31
C LYS A 222 24.84 1.19 -20.23
N ASN A 223 25.72 0.48 -19.52
CA ASN A 223 27.16 0.75 -19.47
C ASN A 223 27.48 2.26 -19.43
N SER A 224 26.91 3.01 -18.48
CA SER A 224 27.04 4.47 -18.41
C SER A 224 27.23 4.98 -16.98
N CYS A 225 27.84 6.17 -16.85
CA CYS A 225 28.27 6.74 -15.56
C CYS A 225 28.01 8.24 -15.48
N PHE A 226 27.59 8.78 -14.33
CA PHE A 226 27.39 10.23 -14.13
C PHE A 226 26.48 10.87 -15.20
N CYS A 227 25.38 10.22 -15.56
CA CYS A 227 24.52 10.65 -16.68
C CYS A 227 23.10 11.03 -16.23
N VAL A 228 22.51 12.00 -16.92
CA VAL A 228 21.16 12.52 -16.61
C VAL A 228 20.28 12.61 -17.85
N TRP A 229 18.98 12.32 -17.73
CA TRP A 229 18.01 12.48 -18.82
C TRP A 229 18.37 11.76 -20.14
N LEU A 230 19.19 10.71 -20.06
CA LEU A 230 19.50 9.87 -21.22
C LEU A 230 18.39 8.84 -21.44
N ILE A 231 18.00 8.68 -22.71
CA ILE A 231 17.02 7.70 -23.15
C ILE A 231 17.65 6.87 -24.27
N ASN A 232 17.68 5.55 -24.10
CA ASN A 232 18.24 4.58 -25.06
C ASN A 232 19.69 4.94 -25.46
N LYS A 233 20.63 4.77 -24.51
CA LYS A 233 22.06 5.11 -24.63
C LYS A 233 22.96 4.06 -23.99
N GLU A 234 24.17 3.93 -24.54
CA GLU A 234 25.24 3.07 -24.02
C GLU A 234 26.59 3.79 -24.09
N PHE A 235 27.53 3.47 -23.20
CA PHE A 235 28.89 4.03 -23.15
C PHE A 235 28.93 5.56 -23.01
N HIS A 236 28.11 6.12 -22.11
CA HIS A 236 28.10 7.56 -21.83
C HIS A 236 28.74 7.90 -20.47
N ILE A 237 29.48 9.00 -20.42
CA ILE A 237 29.98 9.62 -19.18
C ILE A 237 29.70 11.11 -19.23
N LEU A 238 29.06 11.69 -18.19
CA LEU A 238 28.66 13.11 -18.17
C LEU A 238 27.90 13.54 -19.44
N ASN A 239 26.95 12.69 -19.87
CA ASN A 239 26.17 12.77 -21.10
C ASN A 239 26.96 12.80 -22.44
N LYS A 240 28.28 12.58 -22.43
CA LYS A 240 29.12 12.45 -23.62
C LYS A 240 29.27 10.98 -24.01
N THR A 241 29.16 10.66 -25.30
CA THR A 241 29.39 9.30 -25.84
C THR A 241 30.89 8.99 -25.91
N TYR A 242 31.26 7.75 -25.59
CA TYR A 242 32.60 7.19 -25.75
C TYR A 242 32.55 5.88 -26.54
N SER A 243 33.68 5.44 -27.11
CA SER A 243 33.79 4.03 -27.53
C SER A 243 33.79 3.10 -26.31
N LYS A 244 33.46 1.82 -26.52
CA LYS A 244 33.47 0.81 -25.45
C LYS A 244 34.83 0.70 -24.75
N GLN A 245 35.92 0.81 -25.52
CA GLN A 245 37.29 0.77 -25.02
C GLN A 245 37.57 1.98 -24.12
N GLU A 246 37.30 3.20 -24.60
CA GLU A 246 37.49 4.44 -23.82
C GLU A 246 36.63 4.45 -22.56
N TYR A 247 35.36 4.05 -22.65
CA TYR A 247 34.46 3.93 -21.50
C TYR A 247 35.07 3.01 -20.42
N HIS A 248 35.45 1.79 -20.78
CA HIS A 248 36.05 0.87 -19.80
C HIS A 248 37.38 1.40 -19.24
N THR A 249 38.20 2.11 -20.02
CA THR A 249 39.41 2.78 -19.52
C THR A 249 39.08 3.85 -18.49
N ILE A 250 38.17 4.79 -18.79
CA ILE A 250 37.79 5.88 -17.88
C ILE A 250 37.14 5.33 -16.61
N ILE A 251 36.29 4.31 -16.71
CA ILE A 251 35.68 3.65 -15.53
C ILE A 251 36.72 2.96 -14.65
N GLN A 252 37.79 2.40 -15.22
CA GLN A 252 38.90 1.88 -14.41
C GLN A 252 39.73 3.00 -13.79
N SER A 253 39.94 4.13 -14.46
CA SER A 253 40.55 5.31 -13.84
C SER A 253 39.71 5.82 -12.66
N LEU A 254 38.40 5.99 -12.83
CA LEU A 254 37.46 6.44 -11.79
C LEU A 254 37.37 5.51 -10.57
N LYS A 255 37.76 4.24 -10.68
CA LYS A 255 37.85 3.30 -9.55
C LYS A 255 39.15 3.41 -8.75
N ASN A 256 40.22 3.90 -9.36
CA ASN A 256 41.56 3.96 -8.78
C ASN A 256 41.99 5.39 -8.40
N ASP A 257 41.37 6.41 -9.01
CA ASP A 257 41.65 7.82 -8.78
C ASP A 257 40.44 8.50 -8.11
N LYS A 258 40.62 8.83 -6.82
CA LYS A 258 39.61 9.48 -5.99
C LYS A 258 39.35 10.93 -6.40
N ASP A 259 40.36 11.64 -6.88
CA ASP A 259 40.22 13.07 -7.19
C ASP A 259 39.58 13.24 -8.57
N LEU A 260 39.89 12.37 -9.52
CA LEU A 260 39.15 12.22 -10.78
C LEU A 260 37.68 11.86 -10.53
N PHE A 261 37.41 10.94 -9.60
CA PHE A 261 36.04 10.57 -9.20
C PHE A 261 35.29 11.76 -8.59
N LEU A 262 35.91 12.48 -7.64
CA LEU A 262 35.30 13.66 -7.01
C LEU A 262 35.08 14.79 -8.03
N MET A 263 35.98 14.97 -9.00
CA MET A 263 35.79 15.92 -10.10
C MET A 263 34.54 15.57 -10.93
N HIS A 264 34.38 14.30 -11.32
CA HIS A 264 33.20 13.85 -12.08
C HIS A 264 31.91 13.91 -11.25
N LEU A 265 31.97 13.68 -9.94
CA LEU A 265 30.82 13.84 -9.04
C LEU A 265 30.40 15.32 -8.93
N ASN A 266 31.34 16.26 -8.85
CA ASN A 266 31.05 17.69 -8.90
C ASN A 266 30.49 18.11 -10.28
N GLU A 267 31.05 17.60 -11.40
CA GLU A 267 30.47 17.83 -12.74
C GLU A 267 29.06 17.24 -12.86
N PHE A 268 28.79 16.10 -12.22
CA PHE A 268 27.47 15.49 -12.15
C PHE A 268 26.48 16.33 -11.34
N ASP A 269 26.88 16.90 -10.20
CA ASP A 269 26.05 17.83 -9.43
C ASP A 269 25.75 19.13 -10.18
N GLU A 270 26.73 19.67 -10.93
CA GLU A 270 26.51 20.81 -11.83
C GLU A 270 25.62 20.47 -13.03
N LEU A 271 25.74 19.26 -13.57
CA LEU A 271 24.87 18.74 -14.63
C LEU A 271 23.43 18.54 -14.11
N GLN A 272 23.26 18.07 -12.87
CA GLN A 272 21.97 17.93 -12.21
C GLN A 272 21.25 19.26 -12.00
N LYS A 273 21.97 20.34 -11.65
CA LYS A 273 21.39 21.69 -11.43
C LYS A 273 20.84 22.33 -12.72
N ARG A 274 21.30 21.88 -13.89
CA ARG A 274 20.87 22.38 -15.21
C ARG A 274 19.59 21.69 -15.72
N ILE A 275 19.14 20.65 -15.04
CA ILE A 275 17.91 19.92 -15.36
C ILE A 275 16.69 20.76 -14.95
N PRO A 276 15.67 20.94 -15.80
CA PRO A 276 14.38 21.40 -15.34
C PRO A 276 13.75 20.34 -14.44
N VAL A 277 13.68 20.61 -13.14
CA VAL A 277 12.89 19.80 -12.20
C VAL A 277 11.44 19.85 -12.65
N LYS A 278 10.82 18.68 -12.91
CA LYS A 278 9.38 18.59 -13.18
C LYS A 278 8.63 19.09 -11.95
N SER A 279 8.04 20.29 -12.03
CA SER A 279 7.20 20.86 -10.96
C SER A 279 5.94 20.03 -10.70
N ASN A 280 5.47 19.33 -11.74
CA ASN A 280 4.71 18.10 -11.66
C ASN A 280 5.03 17.25 -12.91
N VAL A 281 4.76 15.95 -12.90
CA VAL A 281 4.40 15.24 -14.15
C VAL A 281 3.04 15.83 -14.61
N LYS A 282 2.61 15.77 -15.88
CA LYS A 282 1.18 15.94 -16.24
C LYS A 282 0.81 15.19 -17.52
N ILE A 283 -0.28 14.42 -17.48
CA ILE A 283 -0.97 13.79 -18.62
C ILE A 283 -2.48 13.83 -18.31
N ASN A 284 -3.32 14.25 -19.27
CA ASN A 284 -4.78 14.49 -19.15
C ASN A 284 -5.24 15.53 -18.08
N SER A 285 -6.44 16.10 -18.27
CA SER A 285 -6.79 17.41 -17.67
C SER A 285 -8.26 17.62 -17.28
N GLU A 286 -8.42 18.27 -16.13
CA GLU A 286 -9.59 19.02 -15.63
C GLU A 286 -10.92 18.28 -15.43
N LYS A 287 -11.71 18.84 -14.49
CA LYS A 287 -12.55 18.07 -13.56
C LYS A 287 -11.68 17.19 -12.63
N SER A 288 -10.62 17.74 -12.03
CA SER A 288 -9.66 16.98 -11.20
C SER A 288 -9.16 17.76 -9.98
N ILE A 289 -8.87 17.04 -8.88
CA ILE A 289 -8.11 17.50 -7.70
C ILE A 289 -7.55 16.25 -6.98
N TRP A 290 -6.25 16.04 -6.69
CA TRP A 290 -4.99 16.32 -7.42
C TRP A 290 -4.03 15.12 -7.14
N ASP A 291 -2.77 15.11 -7.60
CA ASP A 291 -2.23 13.93 -8.30
C ASP A 291 -0.81 13.40 -7.95
N TYR A 292 -0.57 12.12 -8.29
CA TYR A 292 0.61 11.69 -9.08
C TYR A 292 0.25 10.83 -10.33
N LEU A 293 -0.95 10.22 -10.41
CA LEU A 293 -1.72 10.03 -11.67
C LEU A 293 -2.77 11.16 -11.68
N LEU A 294 -3.04 11.95 -12.71
CA LEU A 294 -2.49 12.13 -14.07
C LEU A 294 -3.03 11.31 -15.24
N ASN A 295 -4.33 11.33 -15.54
CA ASN A 295 -5.47 11.96 -14.85
C ASN A 295 -6.78 11.63 -15.59
N THR A 296 -7.91 11.56 -14.89
CA THR A 296 -8.98 12.59 -14.88
C THR A 296 -10.10 12.14 -13.95
N PHE A 297 -10.99 13.04 -13.53
CA PHE A 297 -12.02 12.72 -12.54
C PHE A 297 -13.34 13.51 -12.80
N ASN A 298 -14.19 13.63 -11.78
CA ASN A 298 -15.04 14.81 -11.52
C ASN A 298 -15.03 15.09 -10.00
N CYS A 299 -13.89 15.62 -9.50
CA CYS A 299 -13.34 15.22 -8.19
C CYS A 299 -13.53 16.12 -6.95
N VAL A 300 -13.45 15.47 -5.77
CA VAL A 300 -12.85 15.93 -4.50
C VAL A 300 -12.27 14.69 -3.77
N ASN A 301 -11.19 14.72 -2.99
CA ASN A 301 -9.80 14.95 -3.41
C ASN A 301 -9.07 13.57 -3.48
N CYS A 302 -7.77 13.53 -3.82
CA CYS A 302 -7.08 12.30 -4.27
C CYS A 302 -5.65 12.05 -3.71
N PHE A 303 -4.99 11.03 -4.27
CA PHE A 303 -3.83 10.28 -3.79
C PHE A 303 -2.93 9.82 -4.97
N ASP A 304 -1.96 8.92 -4.73
CA ASP A 304 -1.02 8.32 -5.68
C ASP A 304 -1.43 6.84 -5.95
N ILE A 305 -1.16 6.16 -7.09
CA ILE A 305 -0.92 6.58 -8.50
C ILE A 305 -1.93 5.82 -9.40
N SER A 306 -3.20 6.23 -9.45
CA SER A 306 -4.24 5.24 -9.16
C SER A 306 -5.67 5.42 -9.68
N ASP A 307 -5.91 6.23 -10.70
CA ASP A 307 -6.98 7.22 -10.54
C ASP A 307 -8.09 7.25 -11.60
N TRP A 308 -9.25 6.66 -11.29
CA TRP A 308 -10.56 7.04 -11.85
C TRP A 308 -11.74 6.84 -10.89
N LYS A 309 -12.84 7.56 -11.10
CA LYS A 309 -13.65 8.02 -9.96
C LYS A 309 -14.98 8.65 -10.38
N ASP A 310 -15.95 8.62 -9.45
CA ASP A 310 -16.90 9.71 -9.15
C ASP A 310 -17.35 9.49 -7.68
N SER A 311 -16.47 9.88 -6.73
CA SER A 311 -16.32 9.19 -5.42
C SER A 311 -15.86 10.10 -4.27
N LYS A 312 -16.16 9.75 -3.03
CA LYS A 312 -16.12 10.62 -1.83
C LYS A 312 -15.87 9.85 -0.50
N TYR A 313 -14.65 9.68 0.05
CA TYR A 313 -13.45 10.50 -0.16
C TYR A 313 -12.10 9.78 -0.02
N SER A 314 -11.93 8.63 -0.67
CA SER A 314 -10.61 8.08 -1.09
C SER A 314 -9.56 7.80 0.03
N TYR A 315 -8.42 7.25 -0.40
CA TYR A 315 -7.21 6.86 0.35
C TYR A 315 -6.14 6.55 -0.73
N ASP A 316 -4.94 6.11 -0.37
CA ASP A 316 -3.93 5.67 -1.35
C ASP A 316 -4.47 4.52 -2.21
N CYS A 317 -4.12 4.40 -3.49
CA CYS A 317 -4.81 3.45 -4.39
C CYS A 317 -3.86 2.84 -5.44
N VAL A 318 -4.30 1.77 -6.10
CA VAL A 318 -4.54 1.62 -7.55
C VAL A 318 -5.82 0.72 -7.65
N ASN A 319 -6.43 0.45 -8.83
CA ASN A 319 -7.80 -0.12 -9.03
C ASN A 319 -8.79 0.98 -8.69
N VAL A 320 -9.84 1.19 -9.50
CA VAL A 320 -10.62 2.44 -9.33
C VAL A 320 -12.08 2.40 -9.78
N VAL A 321 -12.88 3.27 -9.13
CA VAL A 321 -14.29 3.00 -8.79
C VAL A 321 -15.05 4.18 -8.15
N ASP A 322 -16.38 4.04 -8.08
CA ASP A 322 -17.36 4.91 -7.42
C ASP A 322 -17.54 4.53 -5.93
N ILE A 323 -17.06 5.37 -4.99
CA ILE A 323 -16.71 4.98 -3.60
C ILE A 323 -17.12 6.00 -2.54
N HIS A 324 -17.75 5.58 -1.43
CA HIS A 324 -18.06 6.49 -0.30
C HIS A 324 -17.30 6.23 1.02
N ASP A 325 -16.15 5.54 0.97
CA ASP A 325 -14.92 5.67 1.84
C ASP A 325 -14.04 4.38 1.78
N SER A 326 -12.69 4.48 1.89
CA SER A 326 -11.74 3.43 1.36
C SER A 326 -10.28 3.46 1.93
N TYR A 327 -9.11 3.01 1.36
CA TYR A 327 -8.57 2.36 0.10
C TYR A 327 -7.06 1.89 0.31
N LEU A 328 -6.38 1.27 -0.70
CA LEU A 328 -4.97 0.74 -0.88
C LEU A 328 -4.69 -0.80 -0.77
N SER A 329 -5.27 -1.74 -1.50
CA SER A 329 -5.73 -1.81 -2.87
C SER A 329 -4.71 -1.25 -3.82
N TRP A 330 -3.90 -2.15 -4.38
CA TRP A 330 -3.57 -2.09 -5.78
C TRP A 330 -4.25 -3.25 -6.52
N THR A 331 -3.66 -3.90 -7.54
CA THR A 331 -4.34 -3.82 -8.85
C THR A 331 -4.08 -4.86 -9.93
N PHE A 332 -4.88 -4.67 -10.98
CA PHE A 332 -4.49 -4.80 -12.39
C PHE A 332 -3.00 -4.55 -12.70
N ASP A 333 -2.47 -5.12 -13.78
CA ASP A 333 -1.60 -6.30 -13.61
C ASP A 333 -2.09 -7.36 -12.59
N GLN A 334 -3.39 -7.63 -12.53
CA GLN A 334 -4.03 -8.59 -13.44
C GLN A 334 -5.08 -8.04 -14.45
N SER A 335 -4.89 -6.86 -15.06
CA SER A 335 -5.86 -6.07 -15.99
C SER A 335 -8.20 -4.33 -15.16
N ASN A 336 -9.16 -4.53 -14.16
CA ASN A 336 -9.58 -3.60 -13.06
C ASN A 336 -10.39 -4.34 -11.95
N PRO A 337 -9.74 -4.95 -10.94
CA PRO A 337 -10.39 -5.59 -9.77
C PRO A 337 -11.16 -4.70 -8.77
N SER A 338 -11.38 -3.44 -9.11
CA SER A 338 -12.28 -2.46 -8.48
C SER A 338 -13.63 -2.98 -7.88
N GLN A 339 -14.14 -2.32 -6.82
CA GLN A 339 -15.53 -2.46 -6.32
C GLN A 339 -16.22 -1.13 -6.00
N PHE A 340 -17.53 -1.13 -5.84
CA PHE A 340 -18.28 0.02 -5.33
C PHE A 340 -18.39 -0.03 -3.78
N ILE A 341 -17.35 0.44 -3.06
CA ILE A 341 -17.18 0.39 -1.57
C ILE A 341 -18.01 1.42 -0.80
N TYR A 342 -18.51 1.04 0.38
CA TYR A 342 -18.79 1.97 1.48
C TYR A 342 -18.09 1.52 2.77
N GLU A 343 -16.96 2.18 3.07
CA GLU A 343 -15.98 1.91 4.16
C GLU A 343 -15.04 0.70 3.94
N ALA A 344 -13.75 0.99 3.65
CA ALA A 344 -12.59 0.07 3.78
C ALA A 344 -11.79 0.36 5.08
N GLU A 345 -10.63 -0.25 5.43
CA GLU A 345 -9.39 -0.46 4.67
C GLU A 345 -8.88 -1.93 4.68
N ASN A 346 -9.76 -2.91 4.41
CA ASN A 346 -9.37 -4.25 3.93
C ASN A 346 -8.84 -4.14 2.55
N LEU A 347 -7.62 -4.63 2.37
CA LEU A 347 -7.04 -4.63 1.06
C LEU A 347 -5.98 -5.70 0.86
N VAL A 348 -6.42 -6.68 0.10
CA VAL A 348 -5.75 -7.20 -1.10
C VAL A 348 -5.61 -6.09 -2.16
N ASP A 349 -5.46 -6.48 -3.41
CA ASP A 349 -5.92 -5.72 -4.58
C ASP A 349 -7.47 -5.71 -4.75
N VAL A 350 -8.13 -6.82 -4.39
CA VAL A 350 -9.55 -7.07 -4.05
C VAL A 350 -10.58 -6.97 -5.21
N TYR A 351 -11.91 -6.73 -5.12
CA TYR A 351 -12.72 -5.93 -4.18
C TYR A 351 -14.23 -6.31 -4.31
N SER A 352 -14.98 -6.47 -3.19
CA SER A 352 -16.34 -5.90 -2.96
C SER A 352 -16.73 -5.89 -1.45
N VAL A 353 -17.17 -4.76 -0.88
CA VAL A 353 -17.39 -4.61 0.57
C VAL A 353 -18.26 -3.41 0.97
N VAL A 354 -19.01 -3.59 2.05
CA VAL A 354 -19.58 -2.53 2.89
C VAL A 354 -19.19 -2.85 4.34
N PHE A 355 -18.38 -1.98 4.98
CA PHE A 355 -17.73 -2.18 6.30
C PHE A 355 -16.62 -3.24 6.35
N SER A 356 -15.47 -2.88 6.94
CA SER A 356 -14.22 -3.63 6.75
C SER A 356 -13.13 -3.34 7.83
N SER A 357 -11.99 -4.05 7.99
CA SER A 357 -11.54 -5.43 7.66
C SER A 357 -10.00 -5.53 7.43
N THR A 358 -9.43 -6.75 7.37
CA THR A 358 -8.09 -7.12 6.85
C THR A 358 -8.24 -7.82 5.49
N PHE A 359 -7.18 -8.23 4.77
CA PHE A 359 -7.20 -9.39 3.84
C PHE A 359 -5.98 -9.39 2.93
N TRP A 360 -5.50 -10.58 2.54
CA TRP A 360 -5.25 -10.95 1.13
C TRP A 360 -5.84 -12.40 0.97
N SER A 361 -6.91 -12.76 0.22
CA SER A 361 -7.38 -12.28 -1.08
C SER A 361 -8.87 -12.57 -1.45
N TRP A 362 -9.61 -11.51 -1.81
CA TRP A 362 -10.84 -11.34 -2.65
C TRP A 362 -12.25 -11.62 -2.04
N LYS A 363 -13.29 -10.89 -2.57
CA LYS A 363 -14.77 -11.15 -2.63
C LYS A 363 -15.67 -9.99 -2.17
N TYR A 364 -16.99 -10.12 -2.44
CA TYR A 364 -18.13 -9.33 -1.90
C TYR A 364 -18.37 -9.64 -0.39
N SER A 365 -18.54 -8.62 0.47
CA SER A 365 -18.74 -8.77 1.93
C SER A 365 -19.48 -7.58 2.61
N PHE A 366 -20.04 -7.76 3.83
CA PHE A 366 -20.89 -6.78 4.53
C PHE A 366 -20.62 -6.53 6.03
N TYR A 367 -19.70 -7.29 6.64
CA TYR A 367 -19.00 -7.01 7.90
C TYR A 367 -17.79 -7.96 7.92
N SER A 368 -16.62 -7.51 8.38
CA SER A 368 -15.36 -8.25 8.29
C SER A 368 -14.31 -7.50 9.17
N ASP A 369 -13.31 -8.11 9.83
CA ASP A 369 -12.55 -9.34 9.53
C ASP A 369 -11.77 -9.86 10.77
N SER A 370 -11.20 -11.07 10.84
CA SER A 370 -11.01 -12.21 9.90
C SER A 370 -9.77 -12.19 8.98
N CYS A 371 -9.78 -12.96 7.87
CA CYS A 371 -8.62 -13.75 7.46
C CYS A 371 -8.38 -13.92 5.94
N PHE A 372 -7.10 -14.11 5.63
CA PHE A 372 -6.54 -14.39 4.31
C PHE A 372 -7.01 -15.77 3.77
N SER A 373 -7.26 -15.87 2.46
CA SER A 373 -7.95 -17.00 1.76
C SER A 373 -9.48 -16.99 1.95
N SER A 374 -10.18 -16.18 1.15
CA SER A 374 -11.36 -15.41 1.64
C SER A 374 -12.76 -15.91 1.21
N SER A 375 -13.75 -15.66 2.10
CA SER A 375 -15.02 -16.43 2.36
C SER A 375 -16.42 -16.07 1.79
N ASN A 376 -16.64 -14.99 1.01
CA ASN A 376 -17.98 -14.52 0.52
C ASN A 376 -18.96 -13.91 1.59
N LEU A 377 -18.51 -13.06 2.51
CA LEU A 377 -19.13 -13.00 3.86
C LEU A 377 -20.04 -11.79 4.18
N PHE A 378 -21.29 -12.07 4.55
CA PHE A 378 -22.09 -11.27 5.49
C PHE A 378 -22.33 -12.12 6.74
N GLY A 379 -21.69 -11.75 7.85
CA GLY A 379 -21.66 -12.51 9.11
C GLY A 379 -20.36 -12.26 9.87
#